data_AF-A0A8J7D9F4-F1
#
_entry.id   AF-A0A8J7D9F4-F1
#
_cell.length_a   1.000
_cell.length_b   1.000
_cell.length_c   1.000
_cell.angle_alpha   90.00
_cell.angle_beta   90.00
_cell.angle_gamma   90.00
#
_symmetry.space_group_name_H-M   'P 1'
#
loop_
_entity.id
_entity.type
_entity.pdbx_description
1 polymer ?
#
loop_
_entity_poly.entity_id
_entity_poly.type
_entity_poly.pdbx_seq_one_letter_code
_entity_poly.pdbx_strand_id
1 'polypeptide(L)'
;MNCAITTLERCWYISPPWGTQVPPVEVNLCEKVYIKSNRAFGYCLGVQWYGDCWNYVVEVKDDFIYTTKHQIIGTGQIEARTLNKPVFVLGERVLVQFCDRGTKQRLVLGIELIEKSWFYLVELASPTFSQPLITTNRFSLVREQDLVRVNV
;
A
#
# COMPACT_ATOMS: atom_id res chain seq x y z
N MET A 1 -13.29 11.19 33.30
CA MET A 1 -13.08 9.76 33.01
C MET A 1 -13.17 9.58 31.50
N ASN A 2 -12.04 9.70 30.79
CA ASN A 2 -12.04 9.52 29.33
C ASN A 2 -12.07 8.02 29.06
N CYS A 3 -13.15 7.55 28.44
CA CYS A 3 -13.35 6.15 28.11
C CYS A 3 -12.20 5.69 27.21
N ALA A 4 -11.57 4.55 27.53
CA ALA A 4 -10.49 3.98 26.71
C ALA A 4 -10.91 3.80 25.23
N ILE A 5 -12.22 3.65 24.98
CA ILE A 5 -12.84 3.58 23.65
C ILE A 5 -12.65 4.90 22.86
N THR A 6 -12.87 6.07 23.48
CA THR A 6 -12.72 7.36 22.79
C THR A 6 -11.26 7.71 22.48
N THR A 7 -10.33 7.21 23.29
CA THR A 7 -8.89 7.31 22.99
C THR A 7 -8.49 6.33 21.89
N LEU A 8 -9.02 5.10 21.88
CA LEU A 8 -8.80 4.11 20.81
C LEU A 8 -9.31 4.59 19.46
N GLU A 9 -10.51 5.16 19.39
CA GLU A 9 -11.07 5.75 18.15
C GLU A 9 -10.27 6.96 17.67
N ARG A 10 -9.61 7.69 18.59
CA ARG A 10 -8.65 8.75 18.29
C ARG A 10 -7.22 8.26 18.06
N CYS A 11 -6.90 6.99 18.30
CA CYS A 11 -5.56 6.43 18.07
C CYS A 11 -5.49 5.60 16.78
N TRP A 12 -6.59 5.50 16.02
CA TRP A 12 -6.57 4.99 14.64
C TRP A 12 -5.75 5.88 13.68
N TYR A 13 -5.31 7.08 14.11
CA TYR A 13 -4.61 8.05 13.27
C TYR A 13 -3.15 7.74 12.96
N ILE A 14 -2.62 6.63 13.47
CA ILE A 14 -1.28 6.17 13.20
C ILE A 14 -1.38 4.65 13.17
N SER A 15 -1.62 4.03 12.01
CA SER A 15 -1.42 2.60 11.90
C SER A 15 0.07 2.33 12.11
N PRO A 16 0.51 1.60 13.14
CA PRO A 16 1.90 1.18 13.19
C PRO A 16 2.30 0.45 11.89
N PRO A 17 3.55 0.61 11.41
CA PRO A 17 4.65 1.29 12.08
C PRO A 17 4.75 2.79 11.75
N TRP A 18 3.78 3.36 11.05
CA TRP A 18 3.99 4.58 10.28
C TRP A 18 4.10 5.88 11.07
N GLY A 19 3.87 5.87 12.37
CA GLY A 19 4.26 6.96 13.28
C GLY A 19 4.10 8.37 12.67
N THR A 20 5.19 9.14 12.72
CA THR A 20 5.39 10.39 11.97
C THR A 20 6.12 10.21 10.64
N GLN A 21 6.51 8.99 10.25
CA GLN A 21 7.26 8.78 9.01
C GLN A 21 7.11 7.37 8.43
N VAL A 22 6.80 7.33 7.13
CA VAL A 22 6.81 6.12 6.30
C VAL A 22 8.26 5.78 5.90
N PRO A 23 8.84 4.62 6.29
CA PRO A 23 10.02 4.05 5.68
C PRO A 23 10.10 4.24 4.17
N PRO A 24 11.25 4.70 3.65
CA PRO A 24 11.40 4.94 2.23
C PRO A 24 11.22 3.64 1.43
N VAL A 25 10.63 3.77 0.25
CA VAL A 25 10.65 2.69 -0.74
C VAL A 25 12.04 2.62 -1.37
N GLU A 26 12.51 1.41 -1.62
CA GLU A 26 13.85 1.16 -2.19
C GLU A 26 13.83 1.18 -3.72
N VAL A 27 12.63 1.05 -4.31
CA VAL A 27 12.38 0.98 -5.75
C VAL A 27 11.13 1.79 -6.05
N ASN A 28 11.20 2.59 -7.11
CA ASN A 28 10.07 3.41 -7.55
C ASN A 28 9.07 2.61 -8.40
N LEU A 29 7.83 3.08 -8.45
CA LEU A 29 6.86 2.60 -9.44
C LEU A 29 7.37 2.86 -10.86
N CYS A 30 7.10 1.92 -11.76
CA CYS A 30 7.60 1.84 -13.13
C CYS A 30 9.13 1.76 -13.24
N GLU A 31 9.87 1.58 -12.15
CA GLU A 31 11.31 1.37 -12.21
C GLU A 31 11.64 -0.05 -12.69
N LYS A 32 12.58 -0.17 -13.61
CA LYS A 32 13.17 -1.43 -14.00
C LYS A 32 13.97 -2.00 -12.84
N VAL A 33 13.72 -3.27 -12.51
CA VAL A 33 14.39 -3.97 -11.43
C VAL A 33 15.07 -5.23 -11.93
N TYR A 34 16.17 -5.59 -11.29
CA TYR A 34 16.78 -6.90 -11.44
C TYR A 34 16.34 -7.81 -10.31
N ILE A 35 15.80 -8.98 -10.63
CA ILE A 35 15.32 -9.96 -9.66
C ILE A 35 16.41 -11.02 -9.45
N LYS A 36 16.88 -11.15 -8.21
CA LYS A 36 18.04 -11.98 -7.88
C LYS A 36 17.78 -13.48 -8.04
N SER A 37 16.55 -13.94 -7.73
CA SER A 37 16.20 -15.36 -7.70
C SER A 37 16.18 -16.01 -9.09
N ASN A 38 15.59 -15.34 -10.08
CA ASN A 38 15.44 -15.85 -11.45
C ASN A 38 16.40 -15.19 -12.45
N ARG A 39 17.24 -14.25 -12.00
CA ARG A 39 18.20 -13.50 -12.82
C ARG A 39 17.56 -12.81 -14.02
N ALA A 40 16.34 -12.31 -13.84
CA ALA A 40 15.58 -11.62 -14.87
C ALA A 40 15.42 -10.13 -14.54
N PHE A 41 15.10 -9.35 -15.58
CA PHE A 41 14.62 -7.99 -15.42
C PHE A 41 13.10 -7.95 -15.48
N GLY A 42 12.52 -7.05 -14.70
CA GLY A 42 11.10 -6.73 -14.72
C GLY A 42 10.88 -5.25 -14.41
N TYR A 43 9.63 -4.86 -14.27
CA TYR A 43 9.24 -3.50 -13.90
C TYR A 43 8.41 -3.52 -12.62
N CYS A 44 8.76 -2.66 -11.67
CA CYS A 44 8.00 -2.49 -10.44
C CYS A 44 6.65 -1.84 -10.76
N LEU A 45 5.57 -2.59 -10.69
CA LEU A 45 4.22 -2.10 -10.94
C LEU A 45 3.45 -1.83 -9.65
N GLY A 46 3.97 -2.26 -8.51
CA GLY A 46 3.35 -1.97 -7.24
C GLY A 46 4.31 -2.04 -6.07
N VAL A 47 3.92 -1.37 -4.99
CA VAL A 47 4.57 -1.43 -3.69
C VAL A 47 3.51 -1.46 -2.61
N GLN A 48 3.66 -2.39 -1.67
CA GLN A 48 2.68 -2.69 -0.63
C GLN A 48 3.39 -2.93 0.69
N TRP A 49 2.86 -2.37 1.78
CA TRP A 49 3.31 -2.70 3.12
C TRP A 49 2.53 -3.84 3.71
N TYR A 50 3.21 -4.97 3.91
CA TYR A 50 2.61 -6.17 4.47
C TYR A 50 3.67 -6.99 5.21
N GLY A 51 3.29 -7.60 6.34
CA GLY A 51 4.20 -8.40 7.15
C GLY A 51 5.44 -7.63 7.60
N ASP A 52 5.26 -6.38 8.02
CA ASP A 52 6.31 -5.46 8.48
C ASP A 52 7.45 -5.20 7.48
N CYS A 53 7.17 -5.31 6.17
CA CYS A 53 8.12 -4.95 5.13
C CYS A 53 7.44 -4.44 3.84
N TRP A 54 8.25 -3.81 2.98
CA TRP A 54 7.86 -3.49 1.61
C TRP A 54 7.89 -4.76 0.74
N ASN A 55 6.73 -5.07 0.19
CA ASN A 55 6.53 -6.05 -0.86
C ASN A 55 6.34 -5.29 -2.17
N TYR A 56 7.11 -5.65 -3.17
CA TYR A 56 7.08 -5.09 -4.51
C TYR A 56 6.37 -6.07 -5.43
N VAL A 57 5.50 -5.53 -6.27
CA VAL A 57 4.85 -6.27 -7.36
C VAL A 57 5.63 -5.96 -8.62
N VAL A 58 6.22 -6.99 -9.22
CA VAL A 58 7.10 -6.84 -10.37
C VAL A 58 6.55 -7.63 -11.55
N GLU A 59 6.33 -6.95 -12.66
CA GLU A 59 5.96 -7.55 -13.94
C GLU A 59 7.19 -8.14 -14.63
N VAL A 60 7.12 -9.40 -15.00
CA VAL A 60 8.15 -10.14 -15.74
C VAL A 60 7.48 -10.99 -16.79
N LYS A 61 7.73 -10.70 -18.09
CA LYS A 61 7.22 -11.50 -19.22
C LYS A 61 5.71 -11.80 -19.10
N ASP A 62 4.91 -10.76 -18.88
CA ASP A 62 3.44 -10.83 -18.77
C ASP A 62 2.90 -11.60 -17.54
N ASP A 63 3.74 -11.89 -16.55
CA ASP A 63 3.35 -12.42 -15.24
C ASP A 63 3.82 -11.47 -14.12
N PHE A 64 3.29 -11.66 -12.91
CA PHE A 64 3.60 -10.83 -11.75
C PHE A 64 4.21 -11.66 -10.64
N ILE A 65 5.27 -11.13 -10.03
CA ILE A 65 5.87 -11.71 -8.84
C ILE A 65 5.82 -10.73 -7.68
N TYR A 66 5.62 -11.29 -6.49
CA TYR A 66 5.79 -10.57 -5.24
C TYR A 66 7.19 -10.82 -4.70
N THR A 67 7.86 -9.73 -4.32
CA THR A 67 9.26 -9.79 -3.92
C THR A 67 9.58 -8.71 -2.89
N THR A 68 10.62 -8.90 -2.09
CA THR A 68 11.08 -7.92 -1.10
C THR A 68 12.34 -7.20 -1.59
N LYS A 69 12.74 -6.14 -0.88
CA LYS A 69 13.98 -5.41 -1.17
C LYS A 69 15.24 -6.28 -1.18
N HIS A 70 15.26 -7.37 -0.42
CA HIS A 70 16.41 -8.27 -0.35
C HIS A 70 16.56 -9.11 -1.63
N GLN A 71 15.48 -9.26 -2.38
CA GLN A 71 15.36 -10.13 -3.56
C GLN A 71 15.45 -9.35 -4.89
N ILE A 72 15.38 -8.02 -4.86
CA ILE A 72 15.51 -7.16 -6.03
C ILE A 72 16.67 -6.17 -5.93
N ILE A 73 17.02 -5.57 -7.05
CA ILE A 73 17.91 -4.43 -7.16
C ILE A 73 17.23 -3.40 -8.08
N GLY A 74 16.98 -2.20 -7.57
CA GLY A 74 16.54 -1.07 -8.37
C GLY A 74 17.65 -0.63 -9.33
N THR A 75 17.30 -0.32 -10.58
CA THR A 75 18.26 0.15 -11.59
C THR A 75 18.26 1.66 -11.76
N GLY A 76 17.29 2.36 -11.15
CA GLY A 76 17.03 3.79 -11.39
C GLY A 76 16.44 4.11 -12.76
N GLN A 77 16.28 3.12 -13.65
CA GLN A 77 15.69 3.31 -14.97
C GLN A 77 14.16 3.27 -14.86
N ILE A 78 13.53 4.45 -14.86
CA ILE A 78 12.07 4.56 -14.82
C ILE A 78 11.53 4.46 -16.25
N GLU A 79 10.61 3.52 -16.47
CA GLU A 79 9.91 3.40 -17.74
C GLU A 79 8.89 4.54 -17.89
N ALA A 80 9.05 5.33 -18.96
CA ALA A 80 8.09 6.35 -19.35
C ALA A 80 6.87 5.68 -20.00
N ARG A 81 6.05 4.98 -19.20
CA ARG A 81 4.73 4.54 -19.66
C ARG A 81 3.82 5.77 -19.79
N THR A 82 2.98 5.82 -20.82
CA THR A 82 1.89 6.80 -20.97
C THR A 82 0.76 6.49 -19.97
N LEU A 83 1.10 6.49 -18.68
CA LEU A 83 0.19 6.25 -17.58
C LEU A 83 0.08 7.52 -16.77
N ASN A 84 -1.15 7.82 -16.34
CA ASN A 84 -1.37 8.84 -15.34
C ASN A 84 -0.61 8.45 -14.06
N LYS A 85 -0.11 9.44 -13.33
CA LYS A 85 0.49 9.18 -12.01
C LYS A 85 -0.60 8.71 -11.04
N PRO A 86 -0.26 7.90 -10.03
CA PRO A 86 -1.19 7.59 -8.95
C PRO A 86 -1.75 8.88 -8.33
N VAL A 87 -3.07 8.95 -8.14
CA VAL A 87 -3.74 10.12 -7.55
C VAL A 87 -3.48 10.23 -6.04
N PHE A 88 -3.35 9.10 -5.36
CA PHE A 88 -3.02 9.02 -3.93
C PHE A 88 -1.60 8.49 -3.71
N VAL A 89 -0.99 8.87 -2.59
CA VAL A 89 0.38 8.45 -2.20
C VAL A 89 0.38 7.51 -0.99
N LEU A 90 1.47 6.76 -0.80
CA LEU A 90 1.66 5.92 0.38
C LEU A 90 1.58 6.76 1.67
N GLY A 91 0.85 6.24 2.66
CA GLY A 91 0.59 6.94 3.92
C GLY A 91 -0.43 8.06 3.84
N GLU A 92 -1.02 8.34 2.66
CA GLU A 92 -2.09 9.34 2.54
C GLU A 92 -3.35 8.88 3.28
N ARG A 93 -4.02 9.83 3.91
CA ARG A 93 -5.32 9.62 4.55
C ARG A 93 -6.45 9.75 3.53
N VAL A 94 -7.24 8.70 3.40
CA VAL A 94 -8.36 8.62 2.46
C VAL A 94 -9.64 8.18 3.16
N LEU A 95 -10.78 8.53 2.57
CA LEU A 95 -12.07 7.94 2.90
C LEU A 95 -12.40 6.88 1.86
N VAL A 96 -12.83 5.71 2.32
CA VAL A 96 -13.31 4.65 1.45
C VAL A 96 -14.83 4.79 1.33
N GLN A 97 -15.37 4.86 0.11
CA GLN A 97 -16.79 5.17 -0.14
C GLN A 97 -17.77 4.00 0.18
N PHE A 98 -17.30 2.90 0.76
CA PHE A 98 -18.10 1.70 1.02
C PHE A 98 -18.73 1.66 2.44
N CYS A 99 -19.99 1.21 2.49
CA CYS A 99 -20.83 0.81 3.64
C CYS A 99 -21.02 1.81 4.79
N ASP A 100 -22.21 2.44 4.80
CA ASP A 100 -23.16 2.76 5.88
C ASP A 100 -22.77 2.92 7.38
N ARG A 101 -21.51 2.79 7.81
CA ARG A 101 -21.11 2.97 9.22
C ARG A 101 -19.91 3.88 9.39
N GLY A 102 -20.18 5.16 9.18
CA GLY A 102 -19.34 6.26 9.64
C GLY A 102 -18.12 6.51 8.77
N THR A 103 -17.86 7.80 8.54
CA THR A 103 -16.73 8.34 7.78
C THR A 103 -15.41 8.06 8.49
N LYS A 104 -14.90 6.83 8.39
CA LYS A 104 -13.64 6.48 9.04
C LYS A 104 -12.49 6.58 8.04
N GLN A 105 -11.55 7.48 8.32
CA GLN A 105 -10.33 7.65 7.52
C GLN A 105 -9.48 6.38 7.56
N ARG A 106 -8.76 6.12 6.46
CA ARG A 106 -7.84 5.00 6.26
C ARG A 106 -6.52 5.48 5.70
N LEU A 107 -5.49 4.68 5.89
CA LEU A 107 -4.18 4.92 5.28
C LEU A 107 -4.02 4.09 4.02
N VAL A 108 -3.42 4.70 3.00
CA VAL A 108 -2.93 3.99 1.81
C VAL A 108 -1.64 3.25 2.19
N LEU A 109 -1.72 1.93 2.28
CA LEU A 109 -0.61 1.03 2.61
C LEU A 109 0.11 0.50 1.38
N GLY A 110 -0.46 0.68 0.20
CA GLY A 110 0.11 0.19 -1.05
C GLY A 110 -0.54 0.81 -2.27
N ILE A 111 0.21 0.80 -3.37
CA ILE A 111 -0.19 1.27 -4.68
C ILE A 111 0.24 0.21 -5.68
N GLU A 112 -0.66 -0.21 -6.56
CA GLU A 112 -0.40 -1.24 -7.56
C GLU A 112 -1.07 -0.87 -8.89
N LEU A 113 -0.35 -1.10 -9.99
CA LEU A 113 -0.86 -0.96 -11.33
C LEU A 113 -1.37 -2.31 -11.85
N ILE A 114 -2.67 -2.42 -12.07
CA ILE A 114 -3.33 -3.61 -12.61
C ILE A 114 -4.11 -3.18 -13.85
N GLU A 115 -3.84 -3.83 -14.99
CA GLU A 115 -4.51 -3.54 -16.27
C GLU A 115 -4.56 -2.04 -16.61
N LYS A 116 -3.42 -1.34 -16.43
CA LYS A 116 -3.26 0.11 -16.67
C LYS A 116 -4.09 1.02 -15.74
N SER A 117 -4.66 0.47 -14.67
CA SER A 117 -5.43 1.20 -13.66
C SER A 117 -4.72 1.13 -12.31
N TRP A 118 -4.75 2.23 -11.55
CA TRP A 118 -4.20 2.26 -10.20
C TRP A 118 -5.18 1.69 -9.20
N PHE A 119 -4.68 0.76 -8.40
CA PHE A 119 -5.34 0.19 -7.24
C PHE A 119 -4.58 0.56 -5.99
N TYR A 120 -5.33 0.66 -4.90
CA TYR A 120 -4.82 1.12 -3.62
C TYR A 120 -5.10 0.07 -2.57
N LEU A 121 -4.04 -0.34 -1.87
CA LEU A 121 -4.15 -1.17 -0.69
C LEU A 121 -4.47 -0.22 0.48
N VAL A 122 -5.69 -0.28 1.00
CA VAL A 122 -6.13 0.55 2.11
C VAL A 122 -6.29 -0.27 3.37
N GLU A 123 -5.88 0.30 4.49
CA GLU A 123 -6.09 -0.29 5.80
C GLU A 123 -7.59 -0.53 6.07
N LEU A 124 -7.93 -1.64 6.73
CA LEU A 124 -9.27 -1.92 7.24
C LEU A 124 -9.32 -2.05 8.76
N ALA A 125 -8.22 -2.48 9.39
CA ALA A 125 -8.10 -2.66 10.82
C ALA A 125 -6.71 -2.25 11.30
N SER A 126 -6.65 -1.59 12.46
CA SER A 126 -5.37 -1.15 13.04
C SER A 126 -4.43 -2.33 13.31
N PRO A 127 -3.15 -2.25 12.93
CA PRO A 127 -2.18 -3.29 13.23
C PRO A 127 -1.86 -3.40 14.74
N THR A 128 -2.27 -2.43 15.57
CA THR A 128 -2.20 -2.53 17.04
C THR A 128 -3.13 -3.59 17.64
N PHE A 129 -4.14 -4.07 16.92
CA PHE A 129 -5.00 -5.13 17.42
C PHE A 129 -4.27 -6.48 17.38
N SER A 130 -4.04 -7.06 18.56
CA SER A 130 -3.62 -8.45 18.72
C SER A 130 -4.75 -9.36 18.23
N GLN A 131 -4.52 -10.08 17.12
CA GLN A 131 -5.57 -10.89 16.49
C GLN A 131 -5.66 -12.26 17.17
N PRO A 132 -6.87 -12.81 17.38
CA PRO A 132 -7.03 -14.26 17.45
C PRO A 132 -6.66 -14.87 16.09
N LEU A 133 -6.14 -16.10 16.10
CA LEU A 133 -5.52 -16.87 15.00
C LEU A 133 -6.36 -17.07 13.71
N ILE A 134 -7.52 -16.43 13.57
CA ILE A 134 -8.51 -16.69 12.51
C ILE A 134 -8.67 -15.45 11.62
N THR A 135 -7.72 -15.30 10.71
CA THR A 135 -7.76 -14.62 9.40
C THR A 135 -8.93 -13.65 9.16
N THR A 136 -8.71 -12.38 9.49
CA THR A 136 -9.39 -11.25 8.82
C THR A 136 -8.33 -10.44 8.09
N ASN A 137 -8.53 -10.26 6.78
CA ASN A 137 -7.64 -9.47 5.93
C ASN A 137 -7.61 -8.03 6.48
N ARG A 138 -6.45 -7.51 6.87
CA ARG A 138 -6.31 -6.19 7.53
C ARG A 138 -6.37 -5.02 6.54
N PHE A 139 -6.51 -5.33 5.26
CA PHE A 139 -6.54 -4.38 4.17
C PHE A 139 -7.53 -4.80 3.09
N SER A 140 -7.92 -3.84 2.27
CA SER A 140 -8.66 -4.04 1.04
C SER A 140 -7.89 -3.45 -0.12
N LEU A 141 -7.95 -4.12 -1.26
CA LEU A 141 -7.55 -3.53 -2.53
C LEU A 141 -8.79 -2.84 -3.12
N VAL A 142 -8.69 -1.53 -3.35
CA VAL A 142 -9.80 -0.71 -3.86
C VAL A 142 -9.36 0.09 -5.08
N ARG A 143 -10.31 0.52 -5.90
CA ARG A 143 -10.03 1.37 -7.06
C ARG A 143 -9.92 2.82 -6.65
N GLU A 144 -9.24 3.62 -7.46
CA GLU A 144 -9.12 5.07 -7.28
C GLU A 144 -10.48 5.75 -7.03
N GLN A 145 -11.49 5.40 -7.83
CA GLN A 145 -12.84 5.97 -7.76
C GLN A 145 -13.59 5.68 -6.45
N ASP A 146 -13.13 4.68 -5.67
CA ASP A 146 -13.74 4.31 -4.40
C ASP A 146 -13.11 5.10 -3.22
N LEU A 147 -12.14 5.97 -3.51
CA LEU A 147 -11.41 6.77 -2.56
C LEU A 147 -11.70 8.26 -2.69
N VAL A 148 -11.83 8.93 -1.54
CA VAL A 148 -12.00 10.37 -1.45
C VAL A 148 -10.90 10.96 -0.57
N ARG A 149 -10.31 12.09 -1.02
CA ARG A 149 -9.33 12.82 -0.22
C ARG A 149 -9.96 13.37 1.06
N VAL A 150 -9.23 13.27 2.16
CA VAL A 150 -9.59 13.96 3.39
C VAL A 150 -9.20 15.43 3.24
N ASN A 151 -10.17 16.35 3.20
CA ASN A 151 -9.89 17.78 3.33
C ASN A 151 -9.50 18.05 4.79
N VAL A 152 -8.27 18.52 5.00
CA VAL A 152 -7.73 18.91 6.31
C VAL A 152 -7.87 20.41 6.48
#